data_AF-F3FJ81-F1
#
_entry.id   AF-F3FJ81-F1
#
_cell.length_a   1.000
_cell.length_b   1.000
_cell.length_c   1.000
_cell.angle_alpha   90.00
_cell.angle_beta   90.00
_cell.angle_gamma   90.00
#
_symmetry.space_group_name_H-M   'P 1'
#
loop_
_entity.id
_entity.type
_entity.pdbx_description
1 polymer ?
#
loop_
_entity_poly.entity_id
_entity_poly.type
_entity_poly.pdbx_seq_one_letter_code
_entity_poly.pdbx_strand_id
1 'polypeptide(L)'
;MTETHDSSQNPPERLSAAQAVAAGVDFAELDVSSAGLFWNEYRPEDGASRIWHWYANSKRCLTPQGFSVRSRVYEYGGGSFCLADDAVVFVNERDQQLYRQALDASEPVALTDGDKRYGGVFFSGGQILAVEEDRNTHRLVAIGLADGKRQLLAEGADFYSSPIVSADGRRLAWIEWQRPHQPWTSTRLMCATKQDDGSWATAQCIAGDGAQESLQQPRFDAHGRLYCLTDRAGYWQPWGESPSGFAPLPARPADHASAPWQMGSCTWLPINDGYLASWFAEGSSVLGLCQADGSVEDFSAGYSRFRSLAIDEEFVYCIAASAISTSAVLAISRHDASVHVLAGGGSPLPADQISRPQTLRYPSGGAEAYGYFYPAMTGAEKPPLVVFIHGGPTSACYPVLDPRIQYWTHRGFAVADLNYRGSSGYGRVYRQGLHLTWGVADVEDACAVVKHLAERGLIDERQAFIRGGSAGGY
;
A
#
# COMPACT_ATOMS: atom_id res chain seq x y z
N MET A 1 40.38 -0.89 -46.80
CA MET A 1 40.16 -1.73 -45.60
C MET A 1 39.09 -1.04 -44.80
N THR A 2 37.87 -1.52 -45.01
CA THR A 2 36.62 -1.00 -44.44
C THR A 2 36.13 -2.14 -43.57
N GLU A 3 36.33 -2.04 -42.25
CA GLU A 3 35.66 -2.94 -41.30
C GLU A 3 34.55 -2.13 -40.64
N THR A 4 33.37 -2.21 -41.22
CA THR A 4 32.12 -1.97 -40.52
C THR A 4 31.90 -3.16 -39.59
N HIS A 5 32.04 -2.92 -38.28
CA HIS A 5 31.51 -3.84 -37.28
C HIS A 5 29.98 -3.76 -37.29
N ASP A 6 29.35 -4.51 -38.19
CA ASP A 6 27.99 -5.00 -37.95
C ASP A 6 28.08 -5.98 -36.78
N SER A 7 28.03 -5.45 -35.56
CA SER A 7 27.71 -6.30 -34.42
C SER A 7 26.23 -6.65 -34.58
N SER A 8 25.97 -7.94 -34.85
CA SER A 8 24.63 -8.49 -34.80
C SER A 8 24.10 -8.33 -33.37
N GLN A 9 23.45 -7.21 -33.08
CA GLN A 9 22.58 -7.11 -31.92
C GLN A 9 21.37 -7.99 -32.25
N ASN A 10 21.40 -9.24 -31.80
CA ASN A 10 20.16 -9.99 -31.68
C ASN A 10 19.18 -9.08 -30.96
N PRO A 11 18.00 -8.77 -31.54
CA PRO A 11 17.01 -7.96 -30.84
C PRO A 11 16.74 -8.66 -29.50
N PRO A 12 16.64 -7.91 -28.39
CA PRO A 12 16.41 -8.49 -27.08
C PRO A 12 15.21 -9.43 -27.15
N GLU A 13 15.33 -10.60 -26.52
CA GLU A 13 14.25 -11.58 -26.51
C GLU A 13 12.99 -10.90 -25.95
N ARG A 14 11.96 -10.79 -26.78
CA ARG A 14 10.79 -9.96 -26.46
C ARG A 14 10.01 -10.59 -25.32
N LEU A 15 9.78 -9.82 -24.26
CA LEU A 15 8.86 -10.19 -23.20
C LEU A 15 7.49 -10.55 -23.79
N SER A 16 7.06 -11.80 -23.62
CA SER A 16 5.75 -12.29 -24.02
C SER A 16 4.67 -11.84 -23.03
N ALA A 17 3.40 -11.85 -23.46
CA ALA A 17 2.29 -11.54 -22.57
C ALA A 17 2.20 -12.55 -21.40
N ALA A 18 2.47 -13.84 -21.66
CA ALA A 18 2.49 -14.87 -20.62
C ALA A 18 3.59 -14.61 -19.57
N GLN A 19 4.80 -14.24 -19.99
CA GLN A 19 5.88 -13.87 -19.07
C GLN A 19 5.53 -12.61 -18.26
N ALA A 20 4.91 -11.61 -18.89
CA ALA A 20 4.49 -10.40 -18.20
C ALA A 20 3.42 -10.68 -17.13
N VAL A 21 2.49 -11.60 -17.38
CA VAL A 21 1.48 -12.03 -16.40
C VAL A 21 2.09 -12.89 -15.30
N ALA A 22 2.96 -13.85 -15.64
CA ALA A 22 3.63 -14.71 -14.67
C ALA A 22 4.51 -13.90 -13.69
N ALA A 23 5.10 -12.79 -14.15
CA ALA A 23 5.83 -11.85 -13.32
C ALA A 23 4.94 -11.00 -12.38
N GLY A 24 3.62 -11.20 -12.40
CA GLY A 24 2.64 -10.50 -11.57
C GLY A 24 2.46 -11.05 -10.15
N VAL A 25 3.42 -11.82 -9.63
CA VAL A 25 3.46 -12.17 -8.20
C VAL A 25 3.55 -10.88 -7.40
N ASP A 26 2.68 -10.73 -6.41
CA ASP A 26 2.64 -9.55 -5.55
C ASP A 26 2.38 -9.95 -4.11
N PHE A 27 2.63 -9.02 -3.21
CA PHE A 27 2.54 -9.18 -1.77
C PHE A 27 1.58 -8.14 -1.23
N ALA A 28 0.58 -8.60 -0.48
CA ALA A 28 -0.50 -7.73 0.00
C ALA A 28 -0.14 -7.08 1.35
N GLU A 29 0.42 -7.86 2.27
CA GLU A 29 0.64 -7.48 3.66
C GLU A 29 1.69 -8.40 4.30
N LEU A 30 2.35 -7.91 5.35
CA LEU A 30 3.27 -8.67 6.20
C LEU A 30 3.10 -8.24 7.66
N ASP A 31 3.52 -9.11 8.57
CA ASP A 31 3.55 -8.87 10.01
C ASP A 31 4.65 -9.71 10.67
N VAL A 32 5.16 -9.27 11.82
CA VAL A 32 6.25 -9.92 12.54
C VAL A 32 5.87 -10.20 13.99
N SER A 33 6.31 -11.34 14.51
CA SER A 33 6.19 -11.70 15.92
C SER A 33 7.46 -12.39 16.40
N SER A 34 7.48 -12.82 17.67
CA SER A 34 8.56 -13.67 18.20
C SER A 34 8.69 -15.01 17.45
N ALA A 35 7.65 -15.45 16.74
CA ALA A 35 7.69 -16.64 15.91
C ALA A 35 8.35 -16.41 14.54
N GLY A 36 8.68 -15.16 14.18
CA GLY A 36 9.29 -14.80 12.89
C GLY A 36 8.39 -13.90 12.02
N LEU A 37 8.75 -13.78 10.75
CA LEU A 37 8.06 -12.95 9.76
C LEU A 37 6.98 -13.76 9.03
N PHE A 38 5.84 -13.11 8.78
CA PHE A 38 4.74 -13.66 8.00
C PHE A 38 4.36 -12.70 6.88
N TRP A 39 4.02 -13.21 5.69
CA TRP A 39 3.50 -12.39 4.60
C TRP A 39 2.42 -13.09 3.80
N ASN A 40 1.54 -12.30 3.19
CA ASN A 40 0.50 -12.76 2.27
C ASN A 40 0.95 -12.56 0.81
N GLU A 41 1.19 -13.67 0.10
CA GLU A 41 1.68 -13.72 -1.27
C GLU A 41 0.56 -14.14 -2.23
N TYR A 42 0.29 -13.31 -3.25
CA TYR A 42 -0.61 -13.62 -4.35
C TYR A 42 0.14 -14.28 -5.50
N ARG A 43 -0.39 -15.40 -6.00
CA ARG A 43 0.17 -16.12 -7.15
C ARG A 43 -0.75 -16.05 -8.36
N PRO A 44 -0.32 -15.45 -9.49
CA PRO A 44 -1.12 -15.42 -10.71
C PRO A 44 -1.45 -16.79 -11.30
N GLU A 45 -0.61 -17.80 -11.07
CA GLU A 45 -0.75 -19.15 -11.64
C GLU A 45 -2.08 -19.82 -11.27
N ASP A 46 -2.56 -19.59 -10.05
CA ASP A 46 -3.81 -20.17 -9.55
C ASP A 46 -4.76 -19.14 -8.93
N GLY A 47 -4.36 -17.86 -8.90
CA GLY A 47 -5.15 -16.76 -8.38
C GLY A 47 -5.34 -16.78 -6.85
N ALA A 48 -4.56 -17.58 -6.11
CA ALA A 48 -4.70 -17.71 -4.68
C ALA A 48 -3.67 -16.89 -3.90
N SER A 49 -4.11 -16.38 -2.75
CA SER A 49 -3.30 -15.67 -1.77
C SER A 49 -2.93 -16.59 -0.61
N ARG A 50 -1.65 -16.64 -0.24
CA ARG A 50 -1.12 -17.59 0.75
C ARG A 50 -0.23 -16.92 1.77
N ILE A 51 -0.37 -17.33 3.01
CA ILE A 51 0.48 -16.92 4.11
C ILE A 51 1.74 -17.79 4.12
N TRP A 52 2.88 -17.12 4.08
CA TRP A 52 4.19 -17.70 4.26
C TRP A 52 4.77 -17.30 5.60
N HIS A 53 5.58 -18.18 6.17
CA HIS A 53 6.27 -17.99 7.44
C HIS A 53 7.77 -18.16 7.22
N TRP A 54 8.56 -17.16 7.62
CA TRP A 54 10.01 -17.20 7.62
C TRP A 54 10.56 -17.12 9.04
N TYR A 55 11.39 -18.08 9.40
CA TYR A 55 12.04 -18.20 10.70
C TYR A 55 13.35 -18.99 10.56
N ALA A 56 14.39 -18.54 11.28
CA ALA A 56 15.70 -19.19 11.29
C ALA A 56 16.23 -19.53 9.87
N ASN A 57 16.15 -18.57 8.95
CA ASN A 57 16.57 -18.70 7.55
C ASN A 57 15.83 -19.75 6.71
N SER A 58 14.71 -20.28 7.20
CA SER A 58 13.83 -21.17 6.44
C SER A 58 12.49 -20.49 6.19
N LYS A 59 11.86 -20.80 5.05
CA LYS A 59 10.49 -20.37 4.75
C LYS A 59 9.59 -21.54 4.41
N ARG A 60 8.32 -21.45 4.80
CA ARG A 60 7.27 -22.43 4.47
C ARG A 60 5.94 -21.74 4.23
N CYS A 61 5.13 -22.33 3.37
CA CYS A 61 3.74 -21.92 3.19
C CYS A 61 2.89 -22.52 4.32
N LEU A 62 2.07 -21.70 4.97
CA LEU A 62 1.13 -22.15 6.00
C LEU A 62 -0.27 -22.40 5.43
N THR A 63 -0.71 -21.61 4.45
CA THR A 63 -2.05 -21.76 3.89
C THR A 63 -2.19 -23.10 3.16
N PRO A 64 -3.12 -23.97 3.58
CA PRO A 64 -3.32 -25.28 2.97
C PRO A 64 -4.10 -25.18 1.65
N GLN A 65 -4.11 -26.28 0.89
CA GLN A 65 -4.87 -26.37 -0.35
C GLN A 65 -6.37 -26.14 -0.10
N GLY A 66 -7.03 -25.40 -1.00
CA GLY A 66 -8.46 -25.09 -0.91
C GLY A 66 -8.79 -23.81 -0.14
N PHE A 67 -7.78 -23.18 0.48
CA PHE A 67 -7.89 -21.88 1.14
C PHE A 67 -7.14 -20.81 0.34
N SER A 68 -7.63 -19.57 0.43
CA SER A 68 -6.99 -18.37 -0.11
C SER A 68 -7.23 -17.22 0.87
N VAL A 69 -6.21 -16.44 1.18
CA VAL A 69 -6.26 -15.41 2.22
C VAL A 69 -6.58 -14.05 1.63
N ARG A 70 -7.86 -13.68 1.68
CA ARG A 70 -8.34 -12.41 1.10
C ARG A 70 -9.69 -11.97 1.66
N SER A 71 -9.74 -10.74 2.16
CA SER A 71 -10.99 -10.03 2.45
C SER A 71 -11.60 -9.36 1.21
N ARG A 72 -12.93 -9.22 1.18
CA ARG A 72 -13.72 -8.45 0.22
C ARG A 72 -14.54 -7.34 0.87
N VAL A 73 -14.27 -6.99 2.12
CA VAL A 73 -14.91 -5.82 2.75
C VAL A 73 -14.61 -4.58 1.89
N TYR A 74 -15.65 -3.78 1.63
CA TYR A 74 -15.65 -2.65 0.70
C TYR A 74 -15.25 -3.01 -0.74
N GLU A 75 -15.37 -4.27 -1.13
CA GLU A 75 -14.97 -4.86 -2.42
C GLU A 75 -13.45 -4.79 -2.73
N TYR A 76 -12.69 -3.95 -2.03
CA TYR A 76 -11.23 -3.82 -2.16
C TYR A 76 -10.43 -4.69 -1.18
N GLY A 77 -11.01 -5.01 -0.01
CA GLY A 77 -10.40 -5.87 0.99
C GLY A 77 -9.22 -5.25 1.75
N GLY A 78 -8.29 -6.13 2.16
CA GLY A 78 -7.11 -5.77 2.96
C GLY A 78 -7.29 -6.08 4.46
N GLY A 79 -6.17 -6.11 5.20
CA GLY A 79 -6.13 -6.59 6.58
C GLY A 79 -6.73 -8.00 6.66
N SER A 80 -6.22 -8.90 5.83
CA SER A 80 -6.80 -10.24 5.64
C SER A 80 -6.19 -11.27 6.59
N PHE A 81 -5.12 -10.93 7.31
CA PHE A 81 -4.60 -11.74 8.41
C PHE A 81 -4.01 -10.89 9.54
N CYS A 82 -3.90 -11.48 10.73
CA CYS A 82 -3.12 -10.98 11.85
C CYS A 82 -2.48 -12.16 12.62
N LEU A 83 -1.48 -11.85 13.44
CA LEU A 83 -0.80 -12.84 14.27
C LEU A 83 -1.42 -12.90 15.67
N ALA A 84 -1.85 -14.09 16.08
CA ALA A 84 -2.10 -14.43 17.47
C ALA A 84 -0.84 -15.07 18.08
N ASP A 85 -0.82 -15.26 19.41
CA ASP A 85 0.36 -15.74 20.13
C ASP A 85 0.93 -17.07 19.60
N ASP A 86 0.07 -17.97 19.14
CA ASP A 86 0.40 -19.33 18.70
C ASP A 86 -0.21 -19.73 17.35
N ALA A 87 -0.79 -18.76 16.63
CA ALA A 87 -1.56 -19.01 15.42
C ALA A 87 -1.60 -17.80 14.49
N VAL A 88 -1.92 -18.06 13.23
CA VAL A 88 -2.36 -17.04 12.29
C VAL A 88 -3.88 -17.04 12.26
N VAL A 89 -4.49 -15.86 12.28
CA VAL A 89 -5.93 -15.69 12.00
C VAL A 89 -6.08 -14.99 10.67
N PHE A 90 -6.93 -15.50 9.79
CA PHE A 90 -7.08 -14.99 8.44
C PHE A 90 -8.52 -15.04 7.94
N VAL A 91 -8.83 -14.21 6.94
CA VAL A 91 -10.10 -14.21 6.20
C VAL A 91 -9.97 -15.15 5.01
N ASN A 92 -10.80 -16.19 4.96
CA ASN A 92 -10.84 -17.08 3.82
C ASN A 92 -11.64 -16.46 2.66
N GLU A 93 -11.05 -16.39 1.47
CA GLU A 93 -11.62 -15.71 0.31
C GLU A 93 -12.99 -16.28 -0.08
N ARG A 94 -13.11 -17.60 -0.04
CA ARG A 94 -14.27 -18.34 -0.55
C ARG A 94 -15.56 -17.99 0.19
N ASP A 95 -15.52 -17.99 1.51
CA ASP A 95 -16.69 -17.82 2.39
C ASP A 95 -16.65 -16.53 3.23
N GLN A 96 -15.56 -15.76 3.16
CA GLN A 96 -15.36 -14.49 3.87
C GLN A 96 -15.38 -14.61 5.40
N GLN A 97 -15.19 -15.82 5.93
CA GLN A 97 -15.15 -16.08 7.36
C GLN A 97 -13.74 -16.02 7.92
N LEU A 98 -13.64 -15.78 9.23
CA LEU A 98 -12.37 -15.82 9.95
C LEU A 98 -12.01 -17.26 10.29
N TYR A 99 -10.76 -17.62 10.04
CA TYR A 99 -10.19 -18.92 10.37
C TYR A 99 -8.94 -18.73 11.23
N ARG A 100 -8.78 -19.60 12.22
CA ARG A 100 -7.57 -19.72 13.03
C ARG A 100 -6.77 -20.91 12.56
N GLN A 101 -5.48 -20.72 12.31
CA GLN A 101 -4.56 -21.79 11.94
C GLN A 101 -3.34 -21.77 12.86
N ALA A 102 -3.11 -22.89 13.56
CA ALA A 102 -1.92 -23.04 14.38
C ALA A 102 -0.64 -23.01 13.52
N LEU A 103 0.46 -22.53 14.11
CA LEU A 103 1.73 -22.38 13.39
C LEU A 103 2.36 -23.73 13.00
N ASP A 104 1.89 -24.86 13.52
CA ASP A 104 2.34 -26.19 13.10
C ASP A 104 1.75 -26.65 11.74
N ALA A 105 1.01 -25.77 11.06
CA ALA A 105 0.31 -26.01 9.80
C ALA A 105 -0.82 -27.05 9.91
N SER A 106 -1.40 -27.21 11.11
CA SER A 106 -2.68 -27.89 11.29
C SER A 106 -3.80 -27.28 10.42
N GLU A 107 -4.88 -28.04 10.24
CA GLU A 107 -6.04 -27.60 9.46
C GLU A 107 -6.69 -26.34 10.10
N PRO A 108 -7.02 -25.31 9.29
CA PRO A 108 -7.67 -24.10 9.79
C PRO A 108 -9.06 -24.39 10.41
N VAL A 109 -9.32 -23.80 11.57
CA VAL A 109 -10.60 -23.89 12.28
C VAL A 109 -11.36 -22.58 12.12
N ALA A 110 -12.61 -22.64 11.67
CA ALA A 110 -13.45 -21.46 11.53
C ALA A 110 -13.75 -20.84 12.91
N LEU A 111 -13.59 -19.52 13.02
CA LEU A 111 -13.98 -18.70 14.18
C LEU A 111 -15.36 -18.06 14.00
N THR A 112 -15.77 -17.85 12.75
CA THR A 112 -17.06 -17.26 12.40
C THR A 112 -17.78 -18.11 11.35
N ASP A 113 -19.10 -17.92 11.25
CA ASP A 113 -19.95 -18.51 10.24
C ASP A 113 -20.98 -17.50 9.69
N GLY A 114 -21.69 -17.89 8.63
CA GLY A 114 -22.77 -17.10 8.02
C GLY A 114 -22.33 -16.30 6.79
N ASP A 115 -23.06 -15.22 6.52
CA ASP A 115 -22.98 -14.47 5.26
C ASP A 115 -22.27 -13.11 5.37
N LYS A 116 -21.73 -12.81 6.55
CA LYS A 116 -21.03 -11.55 6.81
C LYS A 116 -19.60 -11.63 6.33
N ARG A 117 -19.01 -10.48 6.02
CA ARG A 117 -17.61 -10.38 5.60
C ARG A 117 -16.78 -9.69 6.66
N TYR A 118 -15.52 -10.11 6.78
CA TYR A 118 -14.57 -9.57 7.74
C TYR A 118 -13.30 -9.07 7.04
N GLY A 119 -12.66 -8.07 7.61
CA GLY A 119 -11.40 -7.51 7.12
C GLY A 119 -10.83 -6.48 8.11
N GLY A 120 -9.64 -5.96 7.82
CA GLY A 120 -8.95 -5.06 8.74
C GLY A 120 -8.69 -5.72 10.10
N VAL A 121 -8.31 -7.01 10.11
CA VAL A 121 -8.21 -7.78 11.34
C VAL A 121 -7.03 -7.35 12.21
N PHE A 122 -7.22 -7.36 13.53
CA PHE A 122 -6.19 -7.02 14.51
C PHE A 122 -6.35 -7.88 15.77
N PHE A 123 -5.28 -8.52 16.23
CA PHE A 123 -5.30 -9.34 17.44
C PHE A 123 -4.96 -8.54 18.69
N SER A 124 -5.72 -8.73 19.75
CA SER A 124 -5.38 -8.23 21.09
C SER A 124 -6.09 -9.02 22.18
N GLY A 125 -5.34 -9.44 23.21
CA GLY A 125 -5.91 -9.98 24.44
C GLY A 125 -6.86 -11.17 24.25
N GLY A 126 -6.54 -12.09 23.33
CA GLY A 126 -7.39 -13.25 23.02
C GLY A 126 -8.61 -12.94 22.15
N GLN A 127 -8.68 -11.75 21.56
CA GLN A 127 -9.76 -11.32 20.67
C GLN A 127 -9.20 -10.87 19.31
N ILE A 128 -10.01 -11.07 18.28
CA ILE A 128 -9.78 -10.58 16.93
C ILE A 128 -10.73 -9.42 16.68
N LEU A 129 -10.20 -8.21 16.59
CA LEU A 129 -10.94 -7.06 16.13
C LEU A 129 -11.07 -7.13 14.62
N ALA A 130 -12.22 -6.73 14.09
CA ALA A 130 -12.47 -6.72 12.65
C ALA A 130 -13.49 -5.63 12.28
N VAL A 131 -13.37 -5.15 11.05
CA VAL A 131 -14.48 -4.52 10.34
C VAL A 131 -15.41 -5.63 9.85
N GLU A 132 -16.66 -5.61 10.29
CA GLU A 132 -17.71 -6.51 9.84
C GLU A 132 -18.60 -5.79 8.82
N GLU A 133 -18.80 -6.42 7.66
CA GLU A 133 -19.74 -5.98 6.63
C GLU A 133 -20.93 -6.93 6.56
N ASP A 134 -22.13 -6.40 6.84
CA ASP A 134 -23.41 -7.05 6.64
C ASP A 134 -24.23 -6.18 5.67
N ARG A 135 -24.16 -6.53 4.38
CA ARG A 135 -24.79 -5.80 3.29
C ARG A 135 -24.37 -4.32 3.27
N ASN A 136 -25.25 -3.41 3.70
CA ASN A 136 -24.99 -1.98 3.71
C ASN A 136 -24.64 -1.44 5.11
N THR A 137 -24.52 -2.31 6.10
CA THR A 137 -24.17 -1.93 7.47
C THR A 137 -22.78 -2.41 7.82
N HIS A 138 -21.96 -1.49 8.30
CA HIS A 138 -20.59 -1.77 8.73
C HIS A 138 -20.48 -1.56 10.23
N ARG A 139 -19.69 -2.39 10.90
CA ARG A 139 -19.49 -2.33 12.35
C ARG A 139 -18.06 -2.68 12.70
N LEU A 140 -17.59 -2.20 13.84
CA LEU A 140 -16.41 -2.77 14.49
C LEU A 140 -16.85 -3.83 15.48
N VAL A 141 -16.22 -5.00 15.40
CA VAL A 141 -16.53 -6.15 16.26
C VAL A 141 -15.25 -6.73 16.85
N ALA A 142 -15.38 -7.44 17.98
CA ALA A 142 -14.38 -8.35 18.50
C ALA A 142 -14.92 -9.77 18.44
N ILE A 143 -14.10 -10.72 18.01
CA ILE A 143 -14.39 -12.16 17.98
C ILE A 143 -13.47 -12.86 18.96
N GLY A 144 -14.01 -13.59 19.93
CA GLY A 144 -13.22 -14.37 20.89
C GLY A 144 -12.46 -15.50 20.20
N LEU A 145 -11.15 -15.61 20.44
CA LEU A 145 -10.32 -16.65 19.84
C LEU A 145 -10.66 -18.05 20.38
N ALA A 146 -11.12 -18.13 21.64
CA ALA A 146 -11.42 -19.39 22.32
C ALA A 146 -12.82 -19.95 22.01
N ASP A 147 -13.80 -19.08 21.79
CA ASP A 147 -15.21 -19.45 21.71
C ASP A 147 -15.93 -18.92 20.45
N GLY A 148 -15.25 -18.15 19.60
CA GLY A 148 -15.85 -17.50 18.44
C GLY A 148 -16.88 -16.43 18.79
N LYS A 149 -17.00 -16.03 20.06
CA LYS A 149 -18.08 -15.15 20.50
C LYS A 149 -17.89 -13.75 19.96
N ARG A 150 -18.91 -13.29 19.23
CA ARG A 150 -18.96 -11.93 18.68
C ARG A 150 -19.41 -10.91 19.73
N GLN A 151 -18.65 -9.82 19.84
CA GLN A 151 -18.97 -8.63 20.60
C GLN A 151 -18.99 -7.40 19.68
N LEU A 152 -19.99 -6.54 19.83
CA LEU A 152 -20.03 -5.25 19.15
C LEU A 152 -19.13 -4.23 19.84
N LEU A 153 -18.32 -3.49 19.08
CA LEU A 153 -17.44 -2.43 19.58
C LEU A 153 -17.91 -1.03 19.17
N ALA A 154 -18.30 -0.86 17.90
CA ALA A 154 -18.82 0.41 17.39
C ALA A 154 -19.82 0.19 16.24
N GLU A 155 -20.85 1.02 16.19
CA GLU A 155 -21.80 1.13 15.09
C GLU A 155 -22.36 2.56 14.98
N GLY A 156 -22.98 2.88 13.84
CA GLY A 156 -23.62 4.18 13.57
C GLY A 156 -22.92 5.05 12.52
N ALA A 157 -21.65 4.80 12.23
CA ALA A 157 -20.97 5.34 11.05
C ALA A 157 -21.22 4.46 9.83
N ASP A 158 -21.16 5.07 8.65
CA ASP A 158 -21.26 4.42 7.36
C ASP A 158 -20.05 3.53 7.14
N PHE A 159 -18.86 3.88 7.63
CA PHE A 159 -17.63 3.13 7.38
C PHE A 159 -16.65 3.19 8.55
N TYR A 160 -15.84 2.13 8.66
CA TYR A 160 -14.85 1.92 9.71
C TYR A 160 -13.55 1.37 9.11
N SER A 161 -12.41 1.68 9.72
CA SER A 161 -11.14 1.02 9.39
C SER A 161 -10.14 1.06 10.54
N SER A 162 -9.09 0.25 10.39
CA SER A 162 -7.88 0.29 11.23
C SER A 162 -8.14 0.21 12.74
N PRO A 163 -8.94 -0.74 13.24
CA PRO A 163 -9.08 -0.90 14.69
C PRO A 163 -7.75 -1.33 15.30
N ILE A 164 -7.36 -0.70 16.40
CA ILE A 164 -6.12 -1.03 17.13
C ILE A 164 -6.32 -0.86 18.64
N VAL A 165 -5.65 -1.69 19.42
CA VAL A 165 -5.67 -1.65 20.89
C VAL A 165 -4.26 -1.33 21.40
N SER A 166 -4.17 -0.53 22.46
CA SER A 166 -2.91 -0.26 23.16
C SER A 166 -2.31 -1.53 23.75
N ALA A 167 -0.98 -1.57 23.95
CA ALA A 167 -0.28 -2.76 24.44
C ALA A 167 -0.78 -3.27 25.80
N ASP A 168 -1.27 -2.37 26.66
CA ASP A 168 -1.87 -2.70 27.96
C ASP A 168 -3.35 -3.16 27.88
N GLY A 169 -3.95 -3.16 26.68
CA GLY A 169 -5.34 -3.54 26.48
C GLY A 169 -6.37 -2.52 26.97
N ARG A 170 -5.96 -1.30 27.35
CA ARG A 170 -6.84 -0.31 28.01
C ARG A 170 -7.42 0.73 27.06
N ARG A 171 -6.90 0.90 25.84
CA ARG A 171 -7.40 1.88 24.86
C ARG A 171 -7.65 1.22 23.52
N LEU A 172 -8.81 1.51 22.93
CA LEU A 172 -9.21 1.09 21.59
C LEU A 172 -9.32 2.32 20.71
N ALA A 173 -8.63 2.35 19.57
CA ALA A 173 -8.73 3.42 18.58
C ALA A 173 -9.13 2.87 17.20
N TRP A 174 -9.79 3.70 16.40
CA TRP A 174 -10.17 3.38 15.02
C TRP A 174 -10.37 4.64 14.19
N ILE A 175 -10.51 4.45 12.88
CA ILE A 175 -10.93 5.47 11.94
C ILE A 175 -12.37 5.21 11.52
N GLU A 176 -13.20 6.26 11.48
CA GLU A 176 -14.56 6.19 10.94
C GLU A 176 -14.85 7.37 10.01
N TRP A 177 -15.80 7.21 9.09
CA TRP A 177 -16.28 8.30 8.24
C TRP A 177 -17.71 8.07 7.77
N GLN A 178 -18.30 9.13 7.23
CA GLN A 178 -19.69 9.18 6.79
C GLN A 178 -19.78 9.59 5.32
N ARG A 179 -20.82 9.11 4.63
CA ARG A 179 -21.19 9.67 3.33
C ARG A 179 -21.51 11.16 3.48
N PRO A 180 -21.20 12.00 2.46
CA PRO A 180 -20.68 11.65 1.13
C PRO A 180 -19.15 11.57 1.07
N HIS A 181 -18.45 11.60 2.20
CA HIS A 181 -16.99 11.64 2.22
C HIS A 181 -16.38 10.29 1.86
N GLN A 182 -15.27 10.36 1.12
CA GLN A 182 -14.33 9.26 0.94
C GLN A 182 -13.22 9.36 2.01
N PRO A 183 -12.51 8.28 2.35
CA PRO A 183 -11.56 8.31 3.47
C PRO A 183 -10.32 9.19 3.22
N TRP A 184 -10.04 9.59 1.98
CA TRP A 184 -9.03 10.61 1.64
C TRP A 184 -9.54 12.06 1.63
N THR A 185 -10.83 12.28 1.92
CA THR A 185 -11.45 13.61 1.98
C THR A 185 -11.69 14.06 3.42
N SER A 186 -12.35 13.22 4.22
CA SER A 186 -12.71 13.51 5.61
C SER A 186 -12.91 12.21 6.40
N THR A 187 -12.21 12.04 7.52
CA THR A 187 -12.38 10.93 8.47
C THR A 187 -12.21 11.42 9.91
N ARG A 188 -12.61 10.59 10.88
CA ARG A 188 -12.47 10.86 12.32
C ARG A 188 -11.59 9.80 12.97
N LEU A 189 -10.69 10.24 13.84
CA LEU A 189 -9.94 9.37 14.74
C LEU A 189 -10.70 9.25 16.06
N MET A 190 -11.18 8.05 16.35
CA MET A 190 -11.96 7.75 17.54
C MET A 190 -11.13 6.96 18.54
N CYS A 191 -11.37 7.17 19.84
CA CYS A 191 -10.74 6.40 20.90
C CYS A 191 -11.74 6.11 22.04
N ALA A 192 -11.74 4.90 22.56
CA ALA A 192 -12.48 4.48 23.74
C ALA A 192 -11.52 3.89 24.80
N THR A 193 -11.82 4.11 26.07
CA THR A 193 -11.04 3.57 27.19
C THR A 193 -11.79 2.40 27.83
N LYS A 194 -11.06 1.34 28.17
CA LYS A 194 -11.60 0.17 28.85
C LYS A 194 -11.84 0.47 30.32
N GLN A 195 -13.05 0.18 30.79
CA GLN A 195 -13.47 0.34 32.17
C GLN A 195 -13.01 -0.87 33.01
N ASP A 196 -13.13 -0.76 34.34
CA ASP A 196 -12.71 -1.82 35.27
C ASP A 196 -13.59 -3.07 35.21
N ASP A 197 -14.84 -2.92 34.73
CA ASP A 197 -15.74 -4.04 34.44
C ASP A 197 -15.45 -4.73 33.08
N GLY A 198 -14.44 -4.25 32.35
CA GLY A 198 -14.02 -4.77 31.05
C GLY A 198 -14.78 -4.21 29.84
N SER A 199 -15.80 -3.37 30.06
CA SER A 199 -16.54 -2.70 28.98
C SER A 199 -15.76 -1.52 28.39
N TRP A 200 -16.07 -1.13 27.16
CA TRP A 200 -15.54 0.10 26.56
C TRP A 200 -16.40 1.29 26.95
N ALA A 201 -15.78 2.37 27.41
CA ALA A 201 -16.46 3.65 27.64
C ALA A 201 -16.91 4.28 26.31
N THR A 202 -17.75 5.32 26.39
CA THR A 202 -18.17 6.11 25.23
C THR A 202 -16.95 6.63 24.47
N ALA A 203 -16.92 6.38 23.16
CA ALA A 203 -15.82 6.82 22.32
C ALA A 203 -15.76 8.34 22.20
N GLN A 204 -14.54 8.87 22.17
CA GLN A 204 -14.25 10.28 21.98
C GLN A 204 -13.57 10.48 20.62
N CYS A 205 -13.94 11.56 19.93
CA CYS A 205 -13.25 11.97 18.71
C CYS A 205 -11.99 12.74 19.10
N ILE A 206 -10.82 12.15 18.81
CA ILE A 206 -9.51 12.73 19.12
C ILE A 206 -9.11 13.77 18.06
N ALA A 207 -9.49 13.53 16.79
CA ALA A 207 -9.17 14.39 15.66
C ALA A 207 -10.14 14.17 14.49
N GLY A 208 -10.27 15.17 13.61
CA GLY A 208 -11.16 15.12 12.44
C GLY A 208 -12.61 15.52 12.72
N ASP A 209 -12.91 16.10 13.89
CA ASP A 209 -14.27 16.54 14.23
C ASP A 209 -14.58 17.89 13.57
N GLY A 210 -15.48 17.91 12.58
CA GLY A 210 -15.94 19.13 11.91
C GLY A 210 -14.94 19.80 10.95
N ALA A 211 -13.72 19.27 10.81
CA ALA A 211 -12.74 19.72 9.84
C ALA A 211 -12.62 18.73 8.68
N GLN A 212 -12.42 19.22 7.45
CA GLN A 212 -12.13 18.34 6.31
C GLN A 212 -10.66 17.90 6.35
N GLU A 213 -10.43 16.78 7.03
CA GLU A 213 -9.13 16.19 7.31
C GLU A 213 -9.21 14.67 7.07
N SER A 214 -8.22 14.11 6.40
CA SER A 214 -8.10 12.66 6.21
C SER A 214 -7.08 12.09 7.20
N LEU A 215 -7.60 11.39 8.20
CA LEU A 215 -6.84 10.59 9.16
C LEU A 215 -6.83 9.11 8.76
N GLN A 216 -5.68 8.45 8.92
CA GLN A 216 -5.51 7.01 8.65
C GLN A 216 -4.38 6.38 9.47
N GLN A 217 -4.40 5.05 9.57
CA GLN A 217 -3.35 4.25 10.23
C GLN A 217 -3.03 4.70 11.67
N PRO A 218 -4.02 4.70 12.60
CA PRO A 218 -3.77 4.97 14.01
C PRO A 218 -2.83 3.91 14.60
N ARG A 219 -1.96 4.33 15.52
CA ARG A 219 -0.98 3.48 16.21
C ARG A 219 -0.81 3.91 17.66
N PHE A 220 -0.55 2.95 18.54
CA PHE A 220 -0.10 3.22 19.90
C PHE A 220 1.40 2.99 20.01
N ASP A 221 2.10 3.80 20.81
CA ASP A 221 3.45 3.45 21.26
C ASP A 221 3.39 2.49 22.47
N ALA A 222 4.56 2.06 22.96
CA ALA A 222 4.69 1.18 24.13
C ALA A 222 4.14 1.80 25.43
N HIS A 223 3.93 3.11 25.47
CA HIS A 223 3.38 3.84 26.62
C HIS A 223 1.87 4.12 26.47
N GLY A 224 1.24 3.60 25.42
CA GLY A 224 -0.19 3.81 25.15
C GLY A 224 -0.55 5.21 24.66
N ARG A 225 0.43 6.00 24.18
CA ARG A 225 0.16 7.27 23.48
C ARG A 225 -0.33 6.99 22.08
N LEU A 226 -1.41 7.65 21.68
CA LEU A 226 -2.05 7.49 20.38
C LEU A 226 -1.42 8.42 19.34
N TYR A 227 -1.18 7.85 18.17
CA TYR A 227 -0.68 8.53 16.99
C TYR A 227 -1.51 8.16 15.76
N CYS A 228 -1.41 8.95 14.70
CA CYS A 228 -2.12 8.75 13.45
C CYS A 228 -1.44 9.51 12.30
N LEU A 229 -1.62 9.08 11.06
CA LEU A 229 -1.30 9.91 9.91
C LEU A 229 -2.47 10.85 9.62
N THR A 230 -2.19 12.12 9.37
CA THR A 230 -3.20 13.11 8.98
C THR A 230 -2.68 14.05 7.91
N ASP A 231 -3.55 14.44 6.98
CA ASP A 231 -3.27 15.43 5.93
C ASP A 231 -3.59 16.88 6.29
N ARG A 232 -3.90 17.18 7.56
CA ARG A 232 -4.24 18.54 8.02
C ARG A 232 -3.18 19.61 7.71
N ALA A 233 -1.92 19.21 7.58
CA ALA A 233 -0.79 20.08 7.22
C ALA A 233 -0.46 20.05 5.72
N GLY A 234 -1.35 19.50 4.89
CA GLY A 234 -1.22 19.42 3.43
C GLY A 234 -0.70 18.08 2.92
N TYR A 235 -0.07 17.26 3.76
CA TYR A 235 0.39 15.90 3.41
C TYR A 235 0.05 14.95 4.55
N TRP A 236 -0.20 13.67 4.26
CA TRP A 236 -0.34 12.65 5.31
C TRP A 236 0.97 12.51 6.07
N GLN A 237 1.02 13.03 7.29
CA GLN A 237 2.20 13.06 8.16
C GLN A 237 1.85 12.50 9.55
N PRO A 238 2.85 11.98 10.29
CA PRO A 238 2.64 11.48 11.64
C PRO A 238 2.32 12.61 12.63
N TRP A 239 1.22 12.44 13.36
CA TRP A 239 0.80 13.27 14.47
C TRP A 239 0.51 12.40 15.69
N GLY A 240 0.66 12.95 16.88
CA GLY A 240 0.55 12.21 18.13
C GLY A 240 -0.06 13.01 19.26
N GLU A 241 -0.53 12.28 20.27
CA GLU A 241 -0.89 12.85 21.55
C GLU A 241 0.31 13.52 22.23
N SER A 242 0.07 14.73 22.70
CA SER A 242 1.02 15.55 23.44
C SER A 242 0.30 16.25 24.60
N PRO A 243 1.03 16.85 25.55
CA PRO A 243 0.42 17.61 26.65
C PRO A 243 -0.49 18.77 26.20
N SER A 244 -0.30 19.29 24.98
CA SER A 244 -1.10 20.37 24.40
C SER A 244 -2.17 19.89 23.41
N GLY A 245 -2.40 18.58 23.30
CA GLY A 245 -3.35 17.98 22.37
C GLY A 245 -2.67 17.18 21.26
N PHE A 246 -3.32 17.08 20.10
CA PHE A 246 -2.82 16.30 18.97
C PHE A 246 -1.88 17.13 18.09
N ALA A 247 -0.58 16.82 18.09
CA ALA A 247 0.49 17.65 17.54
C ALA A 247 1.34 16.91 16.47
N PRO A 248 1.95 17.64 15.52
CA PRO A 248 2.79 17.02 14.49
C PRO A 248 4.10 16.49 15.07
N LEU A 249 4.57 15.37 14.53
CA LEU A 249 5.94 14.91 14.73
C LEU A 249 6.87 15.57 13.68
N PRO A 250 8.17 15.71 13.95
CA PRO A 250 9.14 16.12 12.94
C PRO A 250 9.07 15.17 11.72
N ALA A 251 8.66 15.70 10.58
CA ALA A 251 8.47 14.92 9.36
C ALA A 251 8.75 15.76 8.11
N ARG A 252 9.14 15.08 7.03
CA ARG A 252 9.26 15.74 5.71
C ARG A 252 7.87 16.16 5.21
N PRO A 253 7.74 17.29 4.49
CA PRO A 253 6.48 17.72 3.88
C PRO A 253 6.14 16.84 2.66
N ALA A 254 5.72 15.61 2.94
CA ALA A 254 5.52 14.53 1.99
C ALA A 254 4.43 13.58 2.49
N ASP A 255 3.71 12.93 1.57
CA ASP A 255 2.72 11.91 1.92
C ASP A 255 3.46 10.64 2.42
N HIS A 256 3.18 10.24 3.67
CA HIS A 256 3.70 9.02 4.31
C HIS A 256 2.79 7.80 4.10
N ALA A 257 1.75 7.95 3.28
CA ALA A 257 0.82 6.88 2.94
C ALA A 257 0.17 7.14 1.58
N SER A 258 -0.32 6.07 0.95
CA SER A 258 -1.22 6.15 -0.19
C SER A 258 -2.65 6.49 0.26
N ALA A 259 -3.55 6.69 -0.72
CA ALA A 259 -4.98 6.78 -0.44
C ALA A 259 -5.50 5.47 0.21
N PRO A 260 -6.28 5.56 1.31
CA PRO A 260 -6.72 4.39 2.08
C PRO A 260 -7.93 3.69 1.45
N TRP A 261 -7.73 3.02 0.32
CA TRP A 261 -8.76 2.17 -0.32
C TRP A 261 -8.89 0.80 0.34
N GLN A 262 -7.75 0.22 0.70
CA GLN A 262 -7.66 -1.10 1.33
C GLN A 262 -7.34 -0.96 2.81
N MET A 263 -7.83 -1.91 3.61
CA MET A 263 -7.47 -2.00 5.03
C MET A 263 -6.10 -2.67 5.21
N GLY A 264 -5.55 -2.61 6.42
CA GLY A 264 -4.29 -3.29 6.76
C GLY A 264 -3.02 -2.61 6.24
N SER A 265 -3.13 -1.45 5.57
CA SER A 265 -1.95 -0.68 5.17
C SER A 265 -1.12 -0.30 6.39
N CYS A 266 0.18 -0.54 6.27
CA CYS A 266 1.18 -0.12 7.25
C CYS A 266 2.35 0.52 6.51
N THR A 267 2.42 1.84 6.53
CA THR A 267 3.52 2.62 5.92
C THR A 267 4.32 3.39 6.95
N TRP A 268 3.97 3.24 8.23
CA TRP A 268 4.63 3.89 9.33
C TRP A 268 4.39 3.16 10.66
N LEU A 269 5.33 3.24 11.59
CA LEU A 269 5.29 2.65 12.92
C LEU A 269 5.98 3.58 13.93
N PRO A 270 5.33 3.97 15.05
CA PRO A 270 6.04 4.63 16.14
C PRO A 270 7.04 3.65 16.79
N ILE A 271 8.22 4.14 17.13
CA ILE A 271 9.23 3.44 17.92
C ILE A 271 9.61 4.32 19.12
N ASN A 272 10.38 3.79 20.08
CA ASN A 272 10.63 4.47 21.36
C ASN A 272 11.01 5.95 21.23
N ASP A 273 11.99 6.27 20.37
CA ASP A 273 12.51 7.65 20.18
C ASP A 273 12.29 8.18 18.75
N GLY A 274 11.18 7.80 18.11
CA GLY A 274 10.94 8.22 16.73
C GLY A 274 9.87 7.41 16.00
N TYR A 275 10.05 7.22 14.71
CA TYR A 275 9.21 6.35 13.91
C TYR A 275 9.96 5.77 12.71
N LEU A 276 9.60 4.55 12.31
CA LEU A 276 9.92 4.02 10.99
C LEU A 276 8.81 4.46 10.03
N ALA A 277 9.14 4.99 8.86
CA ALA A 277 8.13 5.26 7.84
C ALA A 277 8.68 5.21 6.42
N SER A 278 7.75 5.05 5.48
CA SER A 278 7.98 5.35 4.08
C SER A 278 7.23 6.62 3.67
N TRP A 279 7.84 7.49 2.86
CA TRP A 279 7.16 8.67 2.31
C TRP A 279 7.57 8.93 0.87
N PHE A 280 6.71 9.61 0.13
CA PHE A 280 6.96 9.97 -1.26
C PHE A 280 7.76 11.28 -1.37
N ALA A 281 8.94 11.22 -1.98
CA ALA A 281 9.82 12.36 -2.20
C ALA A 281 10.37 12.34 -3.64
N GLU A 282 10.28 13.48 -4.32
CA GLU A 282 10.91 13.72 -5.64
C GLU A 282 10.57 12.68 -6.73
N GLY A 283 9.35 12.12 -6.70
CA GLY A 283 8.93 11.13 -7.68
C GLY A 283 9.34 9.70 -7.33
N SER A 284 9.82 9.42 -6.12
CA SER A 284 10.11 8.08 -5.59
C SER A 284 9.64 7.97 -4.14
N SER A 285 9.67 6.78 -3.53
CA SER A 285 9.57 6.63 -2.09
C SER A 285 10.94 6.49 -1.42
N VAL A 286 11.04 6.97 -0.19
CA VAL A 286 12.15 6.73 0.75
C VAL A 286 11.61 5.87 1.89
N LEU A 287 12.43 4.95 2.42
CA LEU A 287 12.18 4.25 3.67
C LEU A 287 13.21 4.75 4.69
N GLY A 288 12.76 5.26 5.83
CA GLY A 288 13.68 5.77 6.83
C GLY A 288 13.22 5.62 8.27
N LEU A 289 14.21 5.55 9.15
CA LEU A 289 14.05 5.61 10.59
C LEU A 289 14.27 7.05 11.04
N CYS A 290 13.19 7.74 11.37
CA CYS A 290 13.19 9.13 11.79
C CYS A 290 13.29 9.22 13.31
N GLN A 291 14.28 9.94 13.81
CA GLN A 291 14.48 10.18 15.24
C GLN A 291 13.73 11.43 15.71
N ALA A 292 13.53 11.57 17.03
CA ALA A 292 12.86 12.73 17.62
C ALA A 292 13.56 14.09 17.35
N ASP A 293 14.86 14.09 17.07
CA ASP A 293 15.63 15.30 16.69
C ASP A 293 15.47 15.67 15.20
N GLY A 294 14.75 14.85 14.43
CA GLY A 294 14.53 15.02 12.99
C GLY A 294 15.62 14.41 12.10
N SER A 295 16.64 13.76 12.67
CA SER A 295 17.59 12.96 11.91
C SER A 295 16.89 11.73 11.29
N VAL A 296 17.39 11.31 10.14
CA VAL A 296 16.82 10.22 9.36
C VAL A 296 17.93 9.27 8.96
N GLU A 297 17.79 8.01 9.34
CA GLU A 297 18.59 6.90 8.82
C GLU A 297 17.86 6.28 7.62
N ASP A 298 18.55 6.16 6.48
CA ASP A 298 17.96 5.71 5.21
C ASP A 298 18.09 4.18 5.04
N PHE A 299 16.95 3.52 4.87
CA PHE A 299 16.82 2.08 4.64
C PHE A 299 16.29 1.75 3.24
N SER A 300 16.34 2.71 2.30
CA SER A 300 15.75 2.54 0.97
C SER A 300 16.52 1.52 0.12
N ALA A 301 17.84 1.42 0.32
CA ALA A 301 18.70 0.40 -0.29
C ALA A 301 18.49 0.17 -1.82
N GLY A 302 18.23 1.26 -2.56
CA GLY A 302 18.02 1.22 -4.01
C GLY A 302 16.60 0.85 -4.48
N TYR A 303 15.67 0.60 -3.57
CA TYR A 303 14.25 0.44 -3.86
C TYR A 303 13.53 1.80 -3.88
N SER A 304 12.42 1.87 -4.61
CA SER A 304 11.71 3.13 -4.91
C SER A 304 10.23 3.14 -4.51
N ARG A 305 9.76 2.05 -3.90
CA ARG A 305 8.40 1.92 -3.36
C ARG A 305 8.44 0.96 -2.17
N PHE A 306 7.81 1.35 -1.06
CA PHE A 306 7.75 0.57 0.17
C PHE A 306 6.30 0.50 0.67
N ARG A 307 5.90 -0.67 1.15
CA ARG A 307 4.57 -0.98 1.70
C ARG A 307 4.73 -1.99 2.83
N SER A 308 3.72 -2.05 3.70
CA SER A 308 3.60 -3.05 4.78
C SER A 308 4.87 -3.17 5.61
N LEU A 309 5.11 -2.19 6.47
CA LEU A 309 6.30 -2.12 7.32
C LEU A 309 6.12 -2.95 8.59
N ALA A 310 7.18 -3.63 9.01
CA ALA A 310 7.34 -4.23 10.32
C ALA A 310 8.79 -4.08 10.79
N ILE A 311 9.04 -4.20 12.09
CA ILE A 311 10.37 -4.04 12.67
C ILE A 311 10.52 -4.93 13.89
N ASP A 312 11.66 -5.60 14.03
CA ASP A 312 12.08 -6.29 15.24
C ASP A 312 13.46 -5.81 15.69
N GLU A 313 14.12 -6.52 16.61
CA GLU A 313 15.44 -6.15 17.12
C GLU A 313 16.54 -6.14 16.03
N GLU A 314 16.44 -7.01 15.02
CA GLU A 314 17.49 -7.30 14.03
C GLU A 314 17.20 -6.64 12.66
N PHE A 315 15.94 -6.61 12.24
CA PHE A 315 15.54 -6.24 10.88
C PHE A 315 14.42 -5.19 10.82
N VAL A 316 14.49 -4.35 9.78
CA VAL A 316 13.34 -3.68 9.19
C VAL A 316 12.79 -4.57 8.08
N TYR A 317 11.51 -4.91 8.16
CA TYR A 317 10.81 -5.67 7.13
C TYR A 317 9.91 -4.77 6.30
N CYS A 318 9.86 -5.02 5.01
CA CYS A 318 8.96 -4.30 4.11
C CYS A 318 8.66 -5.11 2.85
N ILE A 319 7.55 -4.76 2.20
CA ILE A 319 7.32 -5.08 0.80
C ILE A 319 7.88 -3.93 -0.03
N ALA A 320 8.86 -4.21 -0.88
CA ALA A 320 9.54 -3.21 -1.68
C ALA A 320 9.57 -3.55 -3.17
N ALA A 321 9.68 -2.54 -4.02
CA ALA A 321 9.93 -2.69 -5.45
C ALA A 321 10.90 -1.59 -5.93
N SER A 322 11.58 -1.83 -7.04
CA SER A 322 12.50 -0.86 -7.64
C SER A 322 12.22 -0.68 -9.13
N ALA A 323 12.89 0.27 -9.77
CA ALA A 323 12.84 0.45 -11.22
C ALA A 323 13.28 -0.78 -12.03
N ILE A 324 13.97 -1.75 -11.42
CA ILE A 324 14.53 -2.93 -12.09
C ILE A 324 14.17 -4.27 -11.42
N SER A 325 13.34 -4.26 -10.38
CA SER A 325 12.88 -5.47 -9.70
C SER A 325 11.39 -5.37 -9.39
N THR A 326 10.68 -6.49 -9.57
CA THR A 326 9.29 -6.63 -9.15
C THR A 326 9.19 -6.56 -7.62
N SER A 327 7.97 -6.54 -7.09
CA SER A 327 7.77 -6.55 -5.66
C SER A 327 8.48 -7.72 -4.97
N ALA A 328 8.97 -7.45 -3.77
CA ALA A 328 9.78 -8.34 -2.96
C ALA A 328 9.44 -8.16 -1.48
N VAL A 329 9.56 -9.24 -0.70
CA VAL A 329 9.60 -9.18 0.77
C VAL A 329 11.06 -9.07 1.18
N LEU A 330 11.40 -8.00 1.89
CA LEU A 330 12.75 -7.71 2.35
C LEU A 330 12.86 -7.85 3.86
N ALA A 331 14.03 -8.31 4.32
CA ALA A 331 14.54 -8.09 5.67
C ALA A 331 15.83 -7.26 5.54
N ILE A 332 15.84 -6.06 6.09
CA ILE A 332 16.95 -5.11 6.00
C ILE A 332 17.59 -4.99 7.39
N SER A 333 18.86 -5.36 7.50
CA SER A 333 19.60 -5.35 8.77
C SER A 333 19.62 -3.95 9.37
N ARG A 334 19.23 -3.85 10.65
CA ARG A 334 19.26 -2.59 11.41
C ARG A 334 20.67 -2.17 11.81
N HIS A 335 21.67 -3.03 11.60
CA HIS A 335 23.06 -2.76 12.00
C HIS A 335 23.91 -2.17 10.88
N ASP A 336 23.69 -2.62 9.64
CA ASP A 336 24.54 -2.28 8.49
C ASP A 336 23.74 -2.02 7.20
N ALA A 337 22.41 -1.98 7.28
CA ALA A 337 21.49 -1.81 6.15
C ALA A 337 21.63 -2.86 5.04
N SER A 338 22.25 -4.02 5.32
CA SER A 338 22.32 -5.13 4.37
C SER A 338 20.92 -5.70 4.08
N VAL A 339 20.64 -5.98 2.81
CA VAL A 339 19.31 -6.42 2.35
C VAL A 339 19.28 -7.92 2.10
N HIS A 340 18.36 -8.62 2.76
CA HIS A 340 17.99 -9.99 2.46
C HIS A 340 16.64 -10.04 1.73
N VAL A 341 16.64 -10.55 0.50
CA VAL A 341 15.42 -10.78 -0.27
C VAL A 341 14.84 -12.15 0.13
N LEU A 342 13.70 -12.15 0.81
CA LEU A 342 13.07 -13.37 1.33
C LEU A 342 12.14 -14.03 0.30
N ALA A 343 11.44 -13.21 -0.49
CA ALA A 343 10.55 -13.61 -1.57
C ALA A 343 10.46 -12.52 -2.64
N GLY A 344 10.17 -12.91 -3.88
CA GLY A 344 10.02 -11.96 -4.99
C GLY A 344 11.34 -11.30 -5.40
N GLY A 345 11.27 -10.04 -5.86
CA GLY A 345 12.44 -9.24 -6.25
C GLY A 345 13.11 -9.65 -7.56
N GLY A 346 12.49 -10.58 -8.31
CA GLY A 346 12.97 -10.99 -9.61
C GLY A 346 12.76 -9.92 -10.68
N SER A 347 13.30 -10.19 -11.87
CA SER A 347 12.98 -9.45 -13.09
C SER A 347 12.82 -10.46 -14.23
N PRO A 348 11.79 -10.33 -15.08
CA PRO A 348 11.68 -11.15 -16.28
C PRO A 348 12.67 -10.70 -17.38
N LEU A 349 13.43 -9.62 -17.15
CA LEU A 349 14.37 -9.01 -18.10
C LEU A 349 15.73 -8.69 -17.46
N PRO A 350 16.84 -8.79 -18.19
CA PRO A 350 18.13 -8.23 -17.79
C PRO A 350 18.05 -6.72 -17.50
N ALA A 351 18.81 -6.22 -16.54
CA ALA A 351 18.70 -4.84 -16.05
C ALA A 351 19.02 -3.75 -17.09
N ASP A 352 19.82 -4.08 -18.11
CA ASP A 352 20.15 -3.23 -19.27
C ASP A 352 19.05 -3.26 -20.35
N GLN A 353 18.13 -4.21 -20.28
CA GLN A 353 16.97 -4.33 -21.16
C GLN A 353 15.68 -3.79 -20.53
N ILE A 354 15.76 -3.18 -19.35
CA ILE A 354 14.63 -2.55 -18.68
C ILE A 354 14.57 -1.07 -19.09
N SER A 355 13.46 -0.65 -19.69
CA SER A 355 13.16 0.76 -19.84
C SER A 355 12.91 1.36 -18.47
N ARG A 356 13.81 2.23 -18.01
CA ARG A 356 13.76 2.81 -16.68
C ARG A 356 12.82 4.03 -16.66
N PRO A 357 12.04 4.23 -15.58
CA PRO A 357 11.22 5.40 -15.43
C PRO A 357 12.08 6.67 -15.37
N GLN A 358 11.70 7.66 -16.16
CA GLN A 358 12.21 9.02 -16.07
C GLN A 358 11.13 9.89 -15.46
N THR A 359 11.43 10.54 -14.32
CA THR A 359 10.47 11.44 -13.67
C THR A 359 9.99 12.51 -14.64
N LEU A 360 8.67 12.62 -14.79
CA LEU A 360 8.03 13.54 -15.70
C LEU A 360 7.27 14.61 -14.91
N ARG A 361 7.54 15.86 -15.27
CA ARG A 361 6.87 17.07 -14.77
C ARG A 361 6.57 17.94 -15.98
N TYR A 362 5.32 18.35 -16.14
CA TYR A 362 4.89 19.08 -17.33
C TYR A 362 3.74 20.04 -17.00
N PRO A 363 3.65 21.17 -17.74
CA PRO A 363 2.58 22.13 -17.53
C PRO A 363 1.24 21.58 -18.03
N SER A 364 0.18 21.76 -17.24
CA SER A 364 -1.21 21.42 -17.59
C SER A 364 -2.20 22.26 -16.78
N GLY A 365 -3.25 22.80 -17.39
CA GLY A 365 -4.31 23.53 -16.68
C GLY A 365 -3.85 24.71 -15.82
N GLY A 366 -2.73 25.34 -16.17
CA GLY A 366 -2.11 26.42 -15.38
C GLY A 366 -1.30 25.96 -14.15
N ALA A 367 -1.10 24.66 -13.97
CA ALA A 367 -0.30 24.05 -12.92
C ALA A 367 0.71 23.02 -13.49
N GLU A 368 1.39 22.28 -12.61
CA GLU A 368 2.20 21.12 -12.99
C GLU A 368 1.40 19.82 -12.81
N ALA A 369 1.57 18.89 -13.75
CA ALA A 369 1.15 17.50 -13.63
C ALA A 369 2.36 16.56 -13.64
N TYR A 370 2.17 15.34 -13.14
CA TYR A 370 3.26 14.42 -12.82
C TYR A 370 3.11 13.06 -13.50
N GLY A 371 4.18 12.28 -13.51
CA GLY A 371 4.18 10.91 -13.98
C GLY A 371 5.59 10.41 -14.24
N TYR A 372 5.68 9.36 -15.06
CA TYR A 372 6.93 8.76 -15.49
C TYR A 372 6.92 8.52 -16.99
N PHE A 373 8.02 8.88 -17.65
CA PHE A 373 8.26 8.55 -19.04
C PHE A 373 9.19 7.34 -19.15
N TYR A 374 8.79 6.37 -19.97
CA TYR A 374 9.56 5.17 -20.26
C TYR A 374 9.90 5.18 -21.75
N PRO A 375 11.18 5.35 -22.13
CA PRO A 375 11.60 5.31 -23.52
C PRO A 375 11.29 3.97 -24.18
N ALA A 376 11.02 4.00 -25.48
CA ALA A 376 11.02 2.79 -26.29
C ALA A 376 12.43 2.18 -26.28
N MET A 377 12.52 0.86 -26.12
CA MET A 377 13.81 0.14 -26.12
C MET A 377 14.28 -0.23 -27.53
N THR A 378 13.38 -0.14 -28.51
CA THR A 378 13.64 -0.45 -29.92
C THR A 378 12.81 0.50 -30.80
N GLY A 379 13.05 0.49 -32.11
CA GLY A 379 12.20 1.20 -33.06
C GLY A 379 12.74 2.58 -33.48
N ALA A 380 11.81 3.47 -33.83
CA ALA A 380 12.12 4.78 -34.41
C ALA A 380 12.63 5.78 -33.36
N GLU A 381 13.35 6.81 -33.84
CA GLU A 381 13.82 7.94 -33.01
C GLU A 381 12.65 8.68 -32.32
N LYS A 382 11.51 8.78 -33.02
CA LYS A 382 10.23 9.30 -32.50
C LYS A 382 9.20 8.17 -32.47
N PRO A 383 9.19 7.34 -31.42
CA PRO A 383 8.29 6.19 -31.33
C PRO A 383 6.83 6.62 -31.13
N PRO A 384 5.85 5.74 -31.44
CA PRO A 384 4.48 5.89 -30.95
C PRO A 384 4.44 5.91 -29.42
N LEU A 385 3.45 6.61 -28.85
CA LEU A 385 3.27 6.76 -27.40
C LEU A 385 2.03 5.99 -26.94
N VAL A 386 2.13 5.29 -25.81
CA VAL A 386 0.96 4.85 -25.04
C VAL A 386 0.92 5.58 -23.70
N VAL A 387 -0.14 6.35 -23.47
CA VAL A 387 -0.42 7.00 -22.19
C VAL A 387 -1.17 6.02 -21.29
N PHE A 388 -0.62 5.73 -20.13
CA PHE A 388 -1.19 4.89 -19.09
C PHE A 388 -1.87 5.78 -18.04
N ILE A 389 -3.16 5.51 -17.81
CA ILE A 389 -3.99 6.17 -16.79
C ILE A 389 -4.33 5.14 -15.72
N HIS A 390 -3.90 5.38 -14.48
CA HIS A 390 -4.22 4.49 -13.36
C HIS A 390 -5.69 4.64 -12.91
N GLY A 391 -6.21 3.58 -12.28
CA GLY A 391 -7.52 3.61 -11.62
C GLY A 391 -7.50 4.35 -10.28
N GLY A 392 -8.65 4.45 -9.61
CA GLY A 392 -8.80 5.20 -8.36
C GLY A 392 -10.07 6.07 -8.40
N PRO A 393 -10.02 7.28 -8.99
CA PRO A 393 -8.86 7.99 -9.57
C PRO A 393 -7.91 8.55 -8.50
N THR A 394 -8.31 8.57 -7.23
CA THR A 394 -7.43 8.94 -6.12
C THR A 394 -6.48 7.80 -5.76
N SER A 395 -5.44 7.61 -6.59
CA SER A 395 -4.37 6.63 -6.41
C SER A 395 -3.05 7.19 -6.97
N ALA A 396 -2.06 6.38 -7.27
CA ALA A 396 -0.84 6.80 -7.96
C ALA A 396 -0.18 5.65 -8.73
N CYS A 397 0.53 5.99 -9.79
CA CYS A 397 1.61 5.19 -10.36
C CYS A 397 2.93 5.46 -9.64
N TYR A 398 3.88 4.53 -9.75
CA TYR A 398 5.15 4.53 -9.02
C TYR A 398 6.31 4.15 -9.96
N PRO A 399 7.56 4.58 -9.70
CA PRO A 399 8.71 4.35 -10.57
C PRO A 399 9.30 2.95 -10.33
N VAL A 400 8.51 1.92 -10.61
CA VAL A 400 8.87 0.51 -10.36
C VAL A 400 8.81 -0.31 -11.65
N LEU A 401 9.46 -1.46 -11.67
CA LEU A 401 9.39 -2.39 -12.77
C LEU A 401 7.97 -2.92 -12.94
N ASP A 402 7.29 -2.47 -14.00
CA ASP A 402 6.02 -3.01 -14.44
C ASP A 402 6.22 -3.82 -15.75
N PRO A 403 6.12 -5.16 -15.71
CA PRO A 403 6.23 -6.00 -16.90
C PRO A 403 5.24 -5.62 -18.01
N ARG A 404 4.10 -5.02 -17.67
CA ARG A 404 3.09 -4.54 -18.64
C ARG A 404 3.58 -3.32 -19.40
N ILE A 405 4.36 -2.44 -18.77
CA ILE A 405 5.03 -1.31 -19.44
C ILE A 405 6.14 -1.86 -20.33
N GLN A 406 6.98 -2.76 -19.79
CA GLN A 406 8.09 -3.34 -20.55
C GLN A 406 7.63 -4.08 -21.82
N TYR A 407 6.44 -4.70 -21.78
CA TYR A 407 5.82 -5.30 -22.96
C TYR A 407 5.70 -4.33 -24.15
N TRP A 408 5.35 -3.06 -23.89
CA TRP A 408 5.21 -2.01 -24.91
C TRP A 408 6.55 -1.41 -25.32
N THR A 409 7.44 -1.14 -24.36
CA THR A 409 8.76 -0.54 -24.65
C THR A 409 9.63 -1.44 -25.52
N HIS A 410 9.52 -2.76 -25.34
CA HIS A 410 10.16 -3.76 -26.21
C HIS A 410 9.52 -3.93 -27.59
N ARG A 411 8.36 -3.32 -27.82
CA ARG A 411 7.64 -3.32 -29.11
C ARG A 411 7.72 -1.97 -29.83
N GLY A 412 8.62 -1.10 -29.37
CA GLY A 412 8.92 0.17 -29.98
C GLY A 412 7.95 1.30 -29.63
N PHE A 413 7.19 1.15 -28.55
CA PHE A 413 6.35 2.22 -28.01
C PHE A 413 7.05 2.89 -26.83
N ALA A 414 7.02 4.22 -26.78
CA ALA A 414 7.26 4.92 -25.53
C ALA A 414 6.00 4.82 -24.65
N VAL A 415 6.16 4.92 -23.33
CA VAL A 415 5.04 4.93 -22.37
C VAL A 415 5.13 6.17 -21.49
N ALA A 416 4.00 6.83 -21.29
CA ALA A 416 3.84 7.86 -20.25
C ALA A 416 2.85 7.33 -19.21
N ASP A 417 3.32 7.04 -18.00
CA ASP A 417 2.49 6.58 -16.88
C ASP A 417 2.16 7.79 -16.00
N LEU A 418 0.89 8.19 -15.99
CA LEU A 418 0.49 9.50 -15.48
C LEU A 418 -0.01 9.45 -14.05
N ASN A 419 0.53 10.35 -13.23
CA ASN A 419 -0.07 10.83 -12.00
C ASN A 419 -0.76 12.16 -12.30
N TYR A 420 -1.97 12.07 -12.88
CA TYR A 420 -2.81 13.22 -13.24
C TYR A 420 -3.39 13.90 -11.99
N ARG A 421 -3.91 15.13 -12.14
CA ARG A 421 -4.57 15.87 -11.05
C ARG A 421 -5.62 14.99 -10.37
N GLY A 422 -5.56 14.89 -9.04
CA GLY A 422 -6.33 13.91 -8.27
C GLY A 422 -5.52 12.76 -7.70
N SER A 423 -4.32 12.53 -8.22
CA SER A 423 -3.42 11.49 -7.72
C SER A 423 -2.94 11.77 -6.29
N SER A 424 -2.69 10.70 -5.52
CA SER A 424 -2.05 10.74 -4.21
C SER A 424 -0.51 10.82 -4.33
N GLY A 425 0.19 11.16 -3.25
CA GLY A 425 1.66 11.28 -3.23
C GLY A 425 2.17 12.72 -3.40
N TYR A 426 1.31 13.63 -3.87
CA TYR A 426 1.63 15.04 -4.14
C TYR A 426 0.88 15.99 -3.20
N GLY A 427 0.42 15.48 -2.04
CA GLY A 427 -0.30 16.25 -1.03
C GLY A 427 -1.78 16.48 -1.36
N ARG A 428 -2.49 17.03 -0.37
CA ARG A 428 -3.94 17.23 -0.36
C ARG A 428 -4.38 18.17 -1.48
N VAL A 429 -3.63 19.23 -1.76
CA VAL A 429 -4.00 20.20 -2.82
C VAL A 429 -4.07 19.51 -4.18
N TYR A 430 -3.05 18.73 -4.54
CA TYR A 430 -3.04 18.00 -5.81
C TYR A 430 -4.11 16.91 -5.85
N ARG A 431 -4.26 16.15 -4.75
CA ARG A 431 -5.28 15.10 -4.61
C ARG A 431 -6.71 15.63 -4.72
N GLN A 432 -6.99 16.85 -4.23
CA GLN A 432 -8.30 17.48 -4.34
C GLN A 432 -8.50 18.23 -5.68
N GLY A 433 -7.46 18.32 -6.53
CA GLY A 433 -7.53 19.00 -7.81
C GLY A 433 -8.50 18.37 -8.83
N LEU A 434 -8.93 17.13 -8.59
CA LEU A 434 -9.93 16.42 -9.40
C LEU A 434 -11.36 16.58 -8.86
N HIS A 435 -11.54 17.26 -7.74
CA HIS A 435 -12.85 17.41 -7.11
C HIS A 435 -13.81 18.12 -8.08
N LEU A 436 -14.89 17.43 -8.46
CA LEU A 436 -15.91 17.88 -9.42
C LEU A 436 -15.40 18.15 -10.85
N THR A 437 -14.21 17.67 -11.20
CA THR A 437 -13.59 17.88 -12.52
C THR A 437 -13.13 16.58 -13.19
N TRP A 438 -13.62 15.43 -12.72
CA TRP A 438 -13.33 14.12 -13.31
C TRP A 438 -13.92 13.99 -14.72
N GLY A 439 -13.12 13.49 -15.68
CA GLY A 439 -13.40 13.52 -17.12
C GLY A 439 -13.02 14.84 -17.80
N VAL A 440 -12.42 15.78 -17.08
CA VAL A 440 -11.99 17.09 -17.59
C VAL A 440 -10.52 17.34 -17.26
N ALA A 441 -10.17 17.41 -15.99
CA ALA A 441 -8.81 17.75 -15.56
C ALA A 441 -7.80 16.62 -15.86
N ASP A 442 -8.20 15.39 -15.63
CA ASP A 442 -7.48 14.17 -15.99
C ASP A 442 -7.29 14.01 -17.50
N VAL A 443 -8.32 14.33 -18.30
CA VAL A 443 -8.24 14.33 -19.77
C VAL A 443 -7.33 15.46 -20.28
N GLU A 444 -7.41 16.65 -19.69
CA GLU A 444 -6.53 17.77 -20.00
C GLU A 444 -5.07 17.41 -19.72
N ASP A 445 -4.77 16.77 -18.59
CA ASP A 445 -3.42 16.30 -18.24
C ASP A 445 -2.90 15.26 -19.24
N ALA A 446 -3.75 14.30 -19.63
CA ALA A 446 -3.40 13.30 -20.64
C ALA A 446 -3.11 13.93 -22.02
N CYS A 447 -3.86 14.94 -22.44
CA CYS A 447 -3.58 15.66 -23.68
C CYS A 447 -2.28 16.50 -23.57
N ALA A 448 -2.06 17.15 -22.42
CA ALA A 448 -0.89 17.99 -22.19
C ALA A 448 0.42 17.18 -22.22
N VAL A 449 0.43 15.95 -21.70
CA VAL A 449 1.65 15.13 -21.73
C VAL A 449 2.07 14.77 -23.15
N VAL A 450 1.11 14.46 -24.04
CA VAL A 450 1.39 14.10 -25.44
C VAL A 450 2.07 15.27 -26.13
N LYS A 451 1.50 16.47 -25.99
CA LYS A 451 2.07 17.70 -26.55
C LYS A 451 3.47 17.99 -25.99
N HIS A 452 3.63 17.88 -24.68
CA HIS A 452 4.91 18.14 -24.01
C HIS A 452 6.02 17.20 -24.49
N LEU A 453 5.73 15.90 -24.65
CA LEU A 453 6.71 14.93 -25.13
C LEU A 453 7.02 15.12 -26.63
N ALA A 454 6.02 15.47 -27.45
CA ALA A 454 6.18 15.76 -28.87
C ALA A 454 7.07 17.00 -29.11
N GLU A 455 6.85 18.09 -28.38
CA GLU A 455 7.64 19.32 -28.45
C GLU A 455 9.11 19.09 -28.12
N ARG A 456 9.39 18.15 -27.21
CA ARG A 456 10.75 17.70 -26.87
C ARG A 456 11.35 16.71 -27.87
N GLY A 457 10.60 16.33 -28.90
CA GLY A 457 11.02 15.39 -29.93
C GLY A 457 11.13 13.95 -29.45
N LEU A 458 10.49 13.57 -28.35
CA LEU A 458 10.63 12.25 -27.73
C LEU A 458 9.66 11.19 -28.30
N ILE A 459 8.61 11.62 -28.99
CA ILE A 459 7.53 10.77 -29.54
C ILE A 459 6.97 11.34 -30.84
N ASP A 460 6.23 10.54 -31.61
CA ASP A 460 5.39 11.00 -32.71
C ASP A 460 3.98 11.37 -32.21
N GLU A 461 3.64 12.65 -32.27
CA GLU A 461 2.35 13.20 -31.80
C GLU A 461 1.15 12.59 -32.54
N ARG A 462 1.33 12.15 -33.79
CA ARG A 462 0.25 11.55 -34.60
C ARG A 462 0.01 10.08 -34.28
N GLN A 463 0.84 9.48 -33.42
CA GLN A 463 0.78 8.09 -33.02
C GLN A 463 0.72 7.98 -31.48
N ALA A 464 -0.21 8.71 -30.87
CA ALA A 464 -0.49 8.63 -29.44
C ALA A 464 -1.76 7.80 -29.17
N PHE A 465 -1.63 6.85 -28.25
CA PHE A 465 -2.70 5.98 -27.78
C PHE A 465 -2.87 6.18 -26.27
N ILE A 466 -4.05 5.86 -25.74
CA ILE A 466 -4.36 5.97 -24.31
C ILE A 466 -4.99 4.69 -23.82
N ARG A 467 -4.68 4.30 -22.58
CA ARG A 467 -5.32 3.17 -21.90
C ARG A 467 -5.40 3.39 -20.39
N GLY A 468 -6.40 2.77 -19.79
CA GLY A 468 -6.54 2.64 -18.35
C GLY A 468 -7.62 1.62 -17.99
N GLY A 469 -7.72 1.29 -16.71
CA GLY A 469 -8.74 0.39 -16.19
C GLY A 469 -9.48 1.04 -15.01
N SER A 470 -10.73 0.62 -14.78
CA SER A 470 -11.60 1.25 -13.78
C SER A 470 -11.70 2.76 -14.04
N ALA A 471 -11.37 3.62 -13.06
CA ALA A 471 -11.41 5.07 -13.22
C ALA A 471 -10.53 5.62 -14.36
N GLY A 472 -9.44 4.94 -14.72
CA GLY A 472 -8.62 5.34 -15.88
C GLY A 472 -9.16 4.87 -17.23
N GLY A 473 -10.20 4.03 -17.23
CA GLY A 473 -10.92 3.62 -18.43
C GLY A 473 -12.19 4.44 -18.71
N TYR A 474 -12.74 5.10 -17.68
CA TYR A 474 -13.70 6.20 -17.83
C TYR A 474 -12.98 7.38 -18.49
#